data_AF-A0A377GJ57-F1
#
_entry.id   AF-A0A377GJ57-F1
#
_cell.length_a   1.000
_cell.length_b   1.000
_cell.length_c   1.000
_cell.angle_alpha   90.00
_cell.angle_beta   90.00
_cell.angle_gamma   90.00
#
_symmetry.space_group_name_H-M   'P 1'
#
loop_
_entity.id
_entity.type
_entity.pdbx_description
1 polymer ?
#
loop_
_entity_poly.entity_id
_entity_poly.type
_entity_poly.pdbx_seq_one_letter_code
_entity_poly.pdbx_strand_id
1 'polypeptide(L)'
;MKARQFFSHVKQPRRGDYSSVVLDYINTRQSSILSDFKAVYKTNLHSRNDTFPKFVAHLEKENKKNLIFRGMSNEEVAHFLKVKKFLCAPSKKKQNHYNIPEHVILNNTTKFGSFTPSLQVGGTYASMSTIVPSTGAIVTTNLPPYFVNPKEILGTHEELYKRFKKRFDLETEMHTEFQGLTDVLETAAKNIEITMIRNFGKNYVGLGIQDVKEIHLLTVPGQLLCNWTSIKTPLHEISFENPGYKLRVCSVKVGFAEHDAYLKEEFELVNQRNRDMGLIPPDGRVITMHEAKYLAKSGILEMLNGMYENDDETYVFSHVPSDIPVNDMDAIRDHMMKTIDSLPYMRKIGPKIEEITDEEPKNEGPELR
;
A
#
# COMPACT_ATOMS: atom_id res chain seq x y z
N MET A 1 34.42 -27.54 -0.14
CA MET A 1 33.79 -27.09 1.12
C MET A 1 32.38 -26.60 0.81
N LYS A 2 31.37 -27.20 1.46
CA LYS A 2 29.94 -26.96 1.20
C LYS A 2 29.54 -25.56 1.68
N ALA A 3 28.89 -24.78 0.80
CA ALA A 3 28.29 -23.50 1.14
C ALA A 3 27.20 -23.71 2.20
N ARG A 4 27.36 -23.09 3.37
CA ARG A 4 26.31 -23.01 4.37
C ARG A 4 25.19 -22.15 3.80
N GLN A 5 24.02 -22.76 3.61
CA GLN A 5 22.75 -22.07 3.39
C GLN A 5 22.56 -21.04 4.50
N PHE A 6 22.58 -19.75 4.17
CA PHE A 6 22.22 -18.66 5.07
C PHE A 6 20.70 -18.40 5.11
N PHE A 7 19.90 -19.23 4.46
CA PHE A 7 18.46 -19.26 4.65
C PHE A 7 18.14 -20.13 5.85
N SER A 8 18.15 -19.56 7.05
CA SER A 8 17.38 -20.18 8.12
C SER A 8 15.90 -20.02 7.75
N HIS A 9 15.31 -21.07 7.20
CA HIS A 9 13.87 -21.27 7.28
C HIS A 9 13.52 -21.25 8.76
N VAL A 10 13.03 -20.10 9.26
CA VAL A 10 12.34 -20.06 10.53
C VAL A 10 11.20 -21.05 10.40
N LYS A 11 11.20 -22.09 11.24
CA LYS A 11 10.13 -23.10 11.29
C LYS A 11 8.80 -22.36 11.29
N GLN A 12 7.91 -22.70 10.34
CA GLN A 12 6.55 -22.15 10.29
C GLN A 12 5.95 -22.23 11.71
N PRO A 13 5.58 -21.08 12.31
CA PRO A 13 5.09 -21.07 13.68
C PRO A 13 3.77 -21.85 13.73
N ARG A 14 3.74 -22.86 14.60
CA ARG A 14 2.50 -23.57 14.96
C ARG A 14 1.53 -22.55 15.58
N ARG A 15 0.37 -22.34 14.94
CA ARG A 15 -0.84 -21.67 15.49
C ARG A 15 -0.56 -20.54 16.51
N GLY A 16 0.10 -19.48 16.08
CA GLY A 16 0.10 -18.16 16.75
C GLY A 16 -0.55 -17.12 15.83
N ASP A 17 -1.18 -16.07 16.39
CA ASP A 17 -1.61 -14.89 15.61
C ASP A 17 -0.36 -14.36 14.87
N TYR A 18 -0.39 -14.31 13.54
CA TYR A 18 0.68 -13.77 12.68
C TYR A 18 1.26 -12.48 13.25
N SER A 19 0.38 -11.62 13.78
CA SER A 19 0.74 -10.34 14.40
C SER A 19 1.64 -10.52 15.61
N SER A 20 1.35 -11.48 16.50
CA SER A 20 2.13 -11.76 17.70
C SER A 20 3.53 -12.26 17.37
N VAL A 21 3.66 -13.16 16.39
CA VAL A 21 4.96 -13.71 15.97
C VAL A 21 5.89 -12.60 15.48
N VAL A 22 5.39 -11.74 14.60
CA VAL A 22 6.18 -10.64 14.05
C VAL A 22 6.51 -9.61 15.13
N LEU A 23 5.55 -9.28 16.02
CA LEU A 23 5.77 -8.37 17.14
C LEU A 23 6.84 -8.89 18.11
N ASP A 24 6.80 -10.17 18.48
CA ASP A 24 7.78 -10.78 19.38
C ASP A 24 9.18 -10.72 18.77
N TYR A 25 9.30 -10.95 17.45
CA TYR A 25 10.56 -10.79 16.76
C TYR A 25 11.09 -9.35 16.83
N ILE A 26 10.25 -8.36 16.55
CA ILE A 26 10.63 -6.94 16.60
C ILE A 26 11.07 -6.54 18.02
N ASN A 27 10.30 -6.93 19.04
CA ASN A 27 10.57 -6.54 20.43
C ASN A 27 11.84 -7.19 21.00
N THR A 28 12.15 -8.43 20.61
CA THR A 28 13.34 -9.16 21.12
C THR A 28 14.65 -8.69 20.51
N ARG A 29 14.62 -8.07 19.32
CA ARG A 29 15.82 -7.65 18.56
C ARG A 29 16.14 -6.15 18.63
N GLN A 30 15.31 -5.33 19.28
CA GLN A 30 15.55 -3.87 19.39
C GLN A 30 16.85 -3.49 20.14
N SER A 31 17.44 -4.39 20.93
CA SER A 31 18.58 -4.09 21.83
C SER A 31 19.97 -4.20 21.20
N SER A 32 20.11 -4.68 19.96
CA SER A 32 21.43 -5.12 19.43
C SER A 32 21.86 -4.48 18.10
N ILE A 33 21.21 -3.40 17.62
CA ILE A 33 21.51 -2.77 16.31
C ILE A 33 23.01 -2.53 16.11
N LEU A 34 23.73 -2.09 17.15
CA LEU A 34 25.17 -1.83 17.11
C LEU A 34 26.03 -3.10 17.11
N SER A 35 25.63 -4.17 17.80
CA SER A 35 26.34 -5.45 17.78
C SER A 35 26.05 -6.23 16.50
N ASP A 36 24.82 -6.16 15.98
CA ASP A 36 24.42 -6.75 14.71
C ASP A 36 25.14 -6.02 13.57
N PHE A 37 25.19 -4.69 13.60
CA PHE A 37 25.98 -3.91 12.66
C PHE A 37 27.48 -4.23 12.76
N LYS A 38 28.07 -4.34 13.96
CA LYS A 38 29.50 -4.70 14.12
C LYS A 38 29.80 -6.12 13.66
N ALA A 39 28.92 -7.07 13.93
CA ALA A 39 29.06 -8.44 13.46
C ALA A 39 28.96 -8.49 11.93
N VAL A 40 28.02 -7.77 11.35
CA VAL A 40 27.80 -7.75 9.91
C VAL A 40 28.89 -6.95 9.19
N TYR A 41 29.34 -5.80 9.68
CA TYR A 41 30.44 -5.03 9.09
C TYR A 41 31.74 -5.84 9.03
N LYS A 42 32.03 -6.65 10.07
CA LYS A 42 33.16 -7.60 10.06
C LYS A 42 32.98 -8.72 9.04
N THR A 43 31.75 -9.10 8.71
CA THR A 43 31.42 -10.22 7.81
C THR A 43 31.22 -9.77 6.35
N ASN A 44 30.75 -8.55 6.12
CA ASN A 44 30.40 -7.97 4.82
C ASN A 44 31.57 -7.37 4.04
N LEU A 45 32.80 -7.48 4.54
CA LEU A 45 33.99 -7.38 3.68
C LEU A 45 34.02 -8.50 2.62
N HIS A 46 33.20 -9.56 2.77
CA HIS A 46 33.18 -10.73 1.90
C HIS A 46 31.81 -11.06 1.29
N SER A 47 30.75 -10.28 1.56
CA SER A 47 29.43 -10.47 0.95
C SER A 47 29.42 -9.94 -0.48
N ARG A 48 29.02 -10.75 -1.46
CA ARG A 48 28.89 -10.32 -2.86
C ARG A 48 27.76 -9.28 -3.00
N ASN A 49 28.00 -8.24 -3.79
CA ASN A 49 27.15 -7.05 -4.02
C ASN A 49 25.82 -7.33 -4.76
N ASP A 50 25.27 -8.54 -4.72
CA ASP A 50 24.22 -9.01 -5.63
C ASP A 50 22.99 -9.62 -4.94
N THR A 51 22.91 -9.60 -3.60
CA THR A 51 21.80 -10.26 -2.87
C THR A 51 20.47 -9.52 -2.95
N PHE A 52 20.44 -8.19 -2.74
CA PHE A 52 19.20 -7.42 -2.90
C PHE A 52 18.73 -7.33 -4.35
N PRO A 53 19.59 -7.07 -5.37
CA PRO A 53 19.14 -7.10 -6.76
C PRO A 53 18.52 -8.44 -7.14
N LYS A 54 19.02 -9.56 -6.60
CA LYS A 54 18.43 -10.89 -6.81
C LYS A 54 17.11 -11.07 -6.08
N PHE A 55 16.98 -10.58 -4.85
CA PHE A 55 15.72 -10.56 -4.11
C PHE A 55 14.68 -9.66 -4.77
N VAL A 56 15.07 -8.44 -5.17
CA VAL A 56 14.24 -7.51 -5.92
C VAL A 56 13.84 -8.11 -7.26
N ALA A 57 14.78 -8.69 -8.01
CA ALA A 57 14.45 -9.37 -9.26
C ALA A 57 13.59 -10.61 -9.05
N HIS A 58 13.74 -11.33 -7.93
CA HIS A 58 12.89 -12.47 -7.58
C HIS A 58 11.47 -12.00 -7.25
N LEU A 59 11.31 -11.00 -6.39
CA LEU A 59 10.03 -10.40 -6.05
C LEU A 59 9.38 -9.71 -7.26
N GLU A 60 10.13 -9.02 -8.12
CA GLU A 60 9.63 -8.42 -9.36
C GLU A 60 9.22 -9.47 -10.39
N LYS A 61 9.96 -10.58 -10.48
CA LYS A 61 9.59 -11.75 -11.31
C LYS A 61 8.37 -12.47 -10.76
N GLU A 62 8.17 -12.44 -9.45
CA GLU A 62 6.96 -12.91 -8.76
C GLU A 62 5.86 -11.85 -8.65
N ASN A 63 6.12 -10.59 -9.02
CA ASN A 63 5.18 -9.47 -9.03
C ASN A 63 4.23 -9.59 -10.24
N LYS A 64 3.68 -10.79 -10.39
CA LYS A 64 2.42 -10.98 -11.06
C LYS A 64 1.36 -10.40 -10.11
N LYS A 65 0.61 -9.43 -10.62
CA LYS A 65 -0.72 -9.01 -10.13
C LYS A 65 -0.73 -7.99 -8.99
N ASN A 66 -0.73 -6.70 -9.35
CA ASN A 66 -1.29 -5.59 -8.55
C ASN A 66 -0.86 -5.51 -7.06
N LEU A 67 0.32 -6.03 -6.69
CA LEU A 67 0.87 -5.84 -5.34
C LEU A 67 1.62 -4.52 -5.27
N ILE A 68 1.62 -3.93 -4.08
CA ILE A 68 2.33 -2.69 -3.77
C ILE A 68 3.13 -2.85 -2.49
N PHE A 69 4.12 -1.99 -2.34
CA PHE A 69 5.09 -2.04 -1.26
C PHE A 69 5.05 -0.76 -0.44
N ARG A 70 5.32 -0.89 0.86
CA ARG A 70 5.53 0.26 1.75
C ARG A 70 6.74 0.04 2.64
N GLY A 71 7.69 0.97 2.58
CA GLY A 71 8.73 1.09 3.59
C GLY A 71 8.14 1.63 4.89
N MET A 72 8.43 0.98 6.01
CA MET A 72 7.93 1.34 7.35
C MET A 72 9.04 1.22 8.39
N SER A 73 9.02 2.06 9.42
CA SER A 73 9.87 1.83 10.60
C SER A 73 9.34 0.66 11.43
N ASN A 74 10.18 0.07 12.29
CA ASN A 74 9.73 -1.00 13.20
C ASN A 74 8.61 -0.55 14.14
N GLU A 75 8.60 0.72 14.57
CA GLU A 75 7.53 1.29 15.37
C GLU A 75 6.22 1.38 14.58
N GLU A 76 6.30 1.78 13.30
CA GLU A 76 5.13 1.82 12.42
C GLU A 76 4.58 0.41 12.17
N VAL A 77 5.44 -0.58 11.96
CA VAL A 77 5.05 -1.99 11.81
C VAL A 77 4.43 -2.51 13.10
N ALA A 78 5.07 -2.28 14.24
CA ALA A 78 4.54 -2.73 15.53
C ALA A 78 3.18 -2.10 15.85
N HIS A 79 3.00 -0.81 15.55
CA HIS A 79 1.71 -0.15 15.70
C HIS A 79 0.67 -0.74 14.74
N PHE A 80 1.03 -0.97 13.48
CA PHE A 80 0.17 -1.61 12.49
C PHE A 80 -0.28 -3.00 12.96
N LEU A 81 0.64 -3.86 13.42
CA LEU A 81 0.31 -5.22 13.86
C LEU A 81 -0.58 -5.24 15.12
N LYS A 82 -0.44 -4.24 16.01
CA LYS A 82 -1.32 -4.09 17.18
C LYS A 82 -2.73 -3.65 16.80
N VAL A 83 -2.87 -2.69 15.90
CA VAL A 83 -4.16 -2.08 15.54
C VAL A 83 -4.83 -2.75 14.32
N LYS A 84 -4.08 -3.56 13.59
CA LYS A 84 -4.48 -4.30 12.37
C LYS A 84 -5.02 -3.39 11.26
N LYS A 85 -4.55 -2.13 11.23
CA LYS A 85 -4.96 -1.07 10.28
C LYS A 85 -3.78 -0.18 9.93
N PHE A 86 -3.62 0.16 8.66
CA PHE A 86 -2.63 1.16 8.20
C PHE A 86 -3.04 2.58 8.59
N LEU A 87 -2.83 2.93 9.85
CA LEU A 87 -3.08 4.27 10.40
C LEU A 87 -1.81 5.13 10.37
N CYS A 88 -2.00 6.44 10.47
CA CYS A 88 -0.87 7.33 10.76
C CYS A 88 -0.38 7.08 12.19
N ALA A 89 0.94 7.03 12.39
CA ALA A 89 1.50 6.90 13.73
C ALA A 89 1.01 8.05 14.64
N PRO A 90 0.62 7.78 15.90
CA PRO A 90 0.05 8.79 16.81
C PRO A 90 0.96 10.00 17.06
N SER A 91 2.27 9.85 16.90
CA SER A 91 3.27 10.88 17.18
C SER A 91 3.35 11.99 16.11
N LYS A 92 2.76 11.78 14.92
CA LYS A 92 2.82 12.75 13.82
C LYS A 92 1.59 13.65 13.85
N LYS A 93 1.76 14.92 14.24
CA LYS A 93 0.70 15.95 14.08
C LYS A 93 0.47 16.17 12.59
N LYS A 94 -0.55 15.51 12.05
CA LYS A 94 -0.97 15.64 10.65
C LYS A 94 -2.35 16.28 10.57
N GLN A 95 -2.56 17.07 9.53
CA GLN A 95 -3.80 17.73 9.22
C GLN A 95 -4.87 16.76 8.68
N ASN A 96 -6.07 17.28 8.46
CA ASN A 96 -7.25 16.55 8.00
C ASN A 96 -7.78 17.16 6.70
N HIS A 97 -7.19 16.79 5.57
CA HIS A 97 -7.59 17.26 4.22
C HIS A 97 -7.33 16.17 3.16
N TYR A 98 -7.90 16.34 1.97
CA TYR A 98 -7.72 15.44 0.82
C TYR A 98 -7.07 16.15 -0.37
N ASN A 99 -6.23 17.14 -0.07
CA ASN A 99 -5.43 17.85 -1.06
C ASN A 99 -4.25 16.97 -1.51
N ILE A 100 -4.36 16.35 -2.69
CA ILE A 100 -3.34 15.45 -3.24
C ILE A 100 -2.01 16.16 -3.51
N PRO A 101 -1.96 17.31 -4.21
CA PRO A 101 -0.72 18.05 -4.38
C PRO A 101 0.00 18.31 -3.06
N GLU A 102 -0.72 18.79 -2.04
CA GLU A 102 -0.14 19.08 -0.74
C GLU A 102 0.39 17.83 -0.04
N HIS A 103 -0.31 16.70 -0.15
CA HIS A 103 0.19 15.43 0.38
C HIS A 103 1.46 14.96 -0.32
N VAL A 104 1.55 15.11 -1.65
CA VAL A 104 2.75 14.73 -2.42
C VAL A 104 3.97 15.55 -2.00
N ILE A 105 3.77 16.84 -1.71
CA ILE A 105 4.87 17.76 -1.38
C ILE A 105 5.22 17.73 0.11
N LEU A 106 4.22 17.73 1.00
CA LEU A 106 4.39 17.90 2.45
C LEU A 106 4.11 16.64 3.27
N ASN A 107 3.41 15.64 2.72
CA ASN A 107 2.99 14.41 3.41
C ASN A 107 2.35 14.70 4.79
N ASN A 108 1.55 15.76 4.86
CA ASN A 108 1.07 16.35 6.11
C ASN A 108 -0.36 15.94 6.49
N THR A 109 -1.03 15.05 5.75
CA THR A 109 -2.40 14.62 6.05
C THR A 109 -2.53 13.21 6.65
N THR A 110 -3.54 13.04 7.49
CA THR A 110 -3.99 11.74 8.02
C THR A 110 -4.84 10.94 7.04
N LYS A 111 -5.31 11.56 5.95
CA LYS A 111 -6.25 10.95 4.98
C LYS A 111 -5.59 10.08 3.94
N PHE A 112 -4.29 10.24 3.73
CA PHE A 112 -3.56 9.49 2.72
C PHE A 112 -2.45 8.62 3.30
N GLY A 113 -2.09 7.59 2.55
CA GLY A 113 -0.90 6.78 2.79
C GLY A 113 -0.23 6.41 1.48
N SER A 114 1.04 6.73 1.34
CA SER A 114 1.83 6.39 0.16
C SER A 114 2.29 4.93 0.14
N PHE A 115 2.18 4.30 -1.00
CA PHE A 115 2.72 2.98 -1.35
C PHE A 115 3.41 3.11 -2.70
N THR A 116 4.23 2.15 -3.06
CA THR A 116 4.92 2.16 -4.36
C THR A 116 4.77 0.80 -5.04
N PRO A 117 4.54 0.75 -6.35
CA PRO A 117 4.61 -0.49 -7.11
C PRO A 117 6.06 -0.99 -7.27
N SER A 118 7.06 -0.12 -6.99
CA SER A 118 8.48 -0.46 -7.08
C SER A 118 9.03 -0.84 -5.71
N LEU A 119 9.40 -2.10 -5.58
CA LEU A 119 10.10 -2.62 -4.40
C LEU A 119 11.41 -1.87 -4.14
N GLN A 120 12.15 -1.50 -5.20
CA GLN A 120 13.37 -0.71 -5.08
C GLN A 120 13.10 0.61 -4.37
N VAL A 121 12.06 1.35 -4.78
CA VAL A 121 11.67 2.60 -4.13
C VAL A 121 11.16 2.36 -2.70
N GLY A 122 10.43 1.26 -2.47
CA GLY A 122 9.99 0.86 -1.13
C GLY A 122 11.17 0.61 -0.17
N GLY A 123 12.21 -0.07 -0.65
CA GLY A 123 13.46 -0.28 0.07
C GLY A 123 14.23 1.02 0.30
N THR A 124 14.26 1.93 -0.68
CA THR A 124 14.83 3.27 -0.49
C THR A 124 14.14 4.00 0.66
N TYR A 125 12.80 4.00 0.74
CA TYR A 125 12.08 4.63 1.85
C TYR A 125 12.37 3.99 3.21
N ALA A 126 12.47 2.66 3.27
CA ALA A 126 12.88 1.97 4.50
C ALA A 126 14.29 2.43 4.93
N SER A 127 15.22 2.61 3.97
CA SER A 127 16.63 2.95 4.23
C SER A 127 16.94 4.41 4.54
N MET A 128 16.20 5.36 3.96
CA MET A 128 16.52 6.79 4.06
C MET A 128 15.89 7.48 5.27
N SER A 129 15.09 6.78 6.06
CA SER A 129 14.40 7.33 7.23
C SER A 129 15.34 7.67 8.40
N THR A 130 16.58 7.20 8.39
CA THR A 130 17.54 7.39 9.49
C THR A 130 18.95 7.76 9.02
N ILE A 131 19.63 8.61 9.79
CA ILE A 131 21.03 9.03 9.53
C ILE A 131 22.02 7.86 9.78
N VAL A 132 21.72 7.03 10.77
CA VAL A 132 22.50 5.85 11.19
C VAL A 132 21.87 4.55 10.69
N PRO A 133 22.60 3.41 10.68
CA PRO A 133 22.00 2.10 10.43
C PRO A 133 20.77 1.87 11.29
N SER A 134 19.68 1.47 10.65
CA SER A 134 18.41 1.21 11.32
C SER A 134 17.80 -0.10 10.85
N THR A 135 16.82 -0.55 11.61
CA THR A 135 15.97 -1.67 11.21
C THR A 135 14.62 -1.10 10.80
N GLY A 136 14.15 -1.54 9.63
CA GLY A 136 12.84 -1.18 9.11
C GLY A 136 12.20 -2.39 8.45
N ALA A 137 11.08 -2.15 7.79
CA ALA A 137 10.40 -3.19 7.05
C ALA A 137 9.95 -2.72 5.68
N ILE A 138 9.89 -3.68 4.76
CA ILE A 138 9.09 -3.57 3.55
C ILE A 138 7.85 -4.43 3.79
N VAL A 139 6.68 -3.82 3.66
CA VAL A 139 5.40 -4.52 3.75
C VAL A 139 4.82 -4.64 2.34
N THR A 140 4.53 -5.87 1.92
CA THR A 140 3.89 -6.18 0.64
C THR A 140 2.39 -6.33 0.85
N THR A 141 1.58 -5.61 0.08
CA THR A 141 0.12 -5.53 0.25
C THR A 141 -0.65 -5.59 -1.06
N ASN A 142 -1.96 -5.85 -0.96
CA ASN A 142 -2.93 -5.58 -2.02
C ASN A 142 -2.92 -4.10 -2.46
N LEU A 143 -3.55 -3.82 -3.62
CA LEU A 143 -4.02 -2.46 -3.91
C LEU A 143 -4.97 -1.96 -2.82
N PRO A 144 -4.94 -0.66 -2.48
CA PRO A 144 -5.83 -0.12 -1.48
C PRO A 144 -7.28 -0.16 -1.98
N PRO A 145 -8.28 -0.23 -1.09
CA PRO A 145 -9.68 -0.25 -1.50
C PRO A 145 -10.05 1.01 -2.31
N TYR A 146 -9.48 2.15 -1.92
CA TYR A 146 -9.60 3.43 -2.60
C TYR A 146 -8.22 4.06 -2.71
N PHE A 147 -7.85 4.52 -3.91
CA PHE A 147 -6.55 5.16 -4.12
C PHE A 147 -6.58 6.19 -5.25
N VAL A 148 -5.55 7.02 -5.28
CA VAL A 148 -5.21 7.87 -6.42
C VAL A 148 -3.78 7.59 -6.87
N ASN A 149 -3.49 7.85 -8.14
CA ASN A 149 -2.13 7.92 -8.66
C ASN A 149 -1.77 9.40 -8.87
N PRO A 150 -0.94 10.02 -8.01
CA PRO A 150 -0.67 11.45 -8.09
C PRO A 150 -0.04 11.90 -9.42
N LYS A 151 0.79 11.04 -10.03
CA LYS A 151 1.39 11.34 -11.34
C LYS A 151 0.37 11.31 -12.47
N GLU A 152 -0.59 10.39 -12.43
CA GLU A 152 -1.73 10.41 -13.35
C GLU A 152 -2.60 11.64 -13.13
N ILE A 153 -2.86 12.03 -11.88
CA ILE A 153 -3.62 13.25 -11.54
C ILE A 153 -2.89 14.50 -12.04
N LEU A 154 -1.55 14.56 -11.97
CA LEU A 154 -0.79 15.67 -12.55
C LEU A 154 -1.03 15.79 -14.07
N GLY A 155 -1.02 14.65 -14.79
CA GLY A 155 -1.23 14.65 -16.24
C GLY A 155 -2.67 14.94 -16.67
N THR A 156 -3.65 14.54 -15.85
CA THR A 156 -5.07 14.63 -16.22
C THR A 156 -5.78 15.84 -15.59
N HIS A 157 -5.35 16.28 -14.42
CA HIS A 157 -5.91 17.40 -13.63
C HIS A 157 -4.81 18.36 -13.16
N GLU A 158 -4.00 18.83 -14.10
CA GLU A 158 -2.85 19.71 -13.85
C GLU A 158 -3.24 21.00 -13.09
N GLU A 159 -4.46 21.49 -13.30
CA GLU A 159 -5.02 22.69 -12.67
C GLU A 159 -4.99 22.58 -11.13
N LEU A 160 -5.22 21.37 -10.59
CA LEU A 160 -5.16 21.10 -9.17
C LEU A 160 -3.75 21.39 -8.60
N TYR A 161 -2.71 20.97 -9.30
CA TYR A 161 -1.32 21.20 -8.91
C TYR A 161 -0.89 22.66 -9.12
N LYS A 162 -1.33 23.30 -10.21
CA LYS A 162 -1.07 24.72 -10.47
C LYS A 162 -1.69 25.61 -9.38
N ARG A 163 -2.93 25.32 -8.95
CA ARG A 163 -3.59 26.02 -7.84
C ARG A 163 -2.80 25.87 -6.54
N PHE A 164 -2.32 24.66 -6.24
CA PHE A 164 -1.52 24.42 -5.05
C PHE A 164 -0.17 25.13 -5.11
N LYS A 165 0.58 25.01 -6.22
CA LYS A 165 1.88 25.68 -6.42
C LYS A 165 1.75 27.19 -6.19
N LYS A 166 0.74 27.83 -6.78
CA LYS A 166 0.49 29.26 -6.57
C LYS A 166 0.29 29.63 -5.08
N ARG A 167 -0.43 28.82 -4.31
CA ARG A 167 -0.61 29.05 -2.86
C ARG A 167 0.70 28.81 -2.09
N PHE A 168 1.40 27.73 -2.42
CA PHE A 168 2.66 27.35 -1.79
C PHE A 168 3.76 28.39 -2.01
N ASP A 169 3.88 28.93 -3.22
CA ASP A 169 4.85 29.98 -3.55
C ASP A 169 4.57 31.26 -2.75
N LEU A 170 3.29 31.68 -2.68
CA LEU A 170 2.87 32.84 -1.88
C LEU A 170 3.17 32.67 -0.38
N GLU A 171 2.93 31.48 0.17
CA GLU A 171 3.24 31.18 1.57
C GLU A 171 4.75 31.17 1.83
N THR A 172 5.54 30.65 0.88
CA THR A 172 7.01 30.57 1.01
C THR A 172 7.65 31.95 0.91
N GLU A 173 7.17 32.83 0.01
CA GLU A 173 7.66 34.22 -0.09
C GLU A 173 7.43 35.05 1.18
N MET A 174 6.43 34.69 2.00
CA MET A 174 6.14 35.35 3.27
C MET A 174 7.05 34.89 4.42
N HIS A 175 7.75 33.77 4.28
CA HIS A 175 8.66 33.25 5.31
C HIS A 175 10.12 33.54 4.93
N THR A 176 10.85 34.28 5.77
CA THR A 176 12.26 34.68 5.53
C THR A 176 13.28 33.55 5.68
N GLU A 177 12.86 32.33 6.02
CA GLU A 177 13.74 31.17 6.11
C GLU A 177 13.80 30.45 4.75
N PHE A 178 15.02 30.21 4.27
CA PHE A 178 15.25 29.45 3.04
C PHE A 178 14.74 28.01 3.19
N GLN A 179 13.53 27.76 2.72
CA GLN A 179 13.00 26.43 2.44
C GLN A 179 13.39 26.13 0.99
N GLY A 180 14.32 25.20 0.76
CA GLY A 180 14.90 24.97 -0.57
C GLY A 180 13.86 24.89 -1.70
N LEU A 181 14.28 25.27 -2.92
CA LEU A 181 13.43 25.30 -4.12
C LEU A 181 12.83 23.92 -4.40
N THR A 182 11.60 23.69 -3.95
CA THR A 182 10.85 22.47 -4.26
C THR A 182 9.90 22.78 -5.41
N ASP A 183 10.23 22.31 -6.62
CA ASP A 183 9.29 22.43 -7.72
C ASP A 183 8.18 21.38 -7.55
N VAL A 184 6.98 21.88 -7.22
CA VAL A 184 5.75 21.08 -7.04
C VAL A 184 5.47 20.18 -8.24
N LEU A 185 5.59 20.70 -9.46
CA LEU A 185 5.26 19.95 -10.68
C LEU A 185 6.30 18.88 -10.97
N GLU A 186 7.58 19.21 -10.80
CA GLU A 186 8.67 18.26 -11.00
C GLU A 186 8.61 17.11 -9.97
N THR A 187 8.36 17.45 -8.71
CA THR A 187 8.20 16.48 -7.62
C THR A 187 7.05 15.52 -7.90
N ALA A 188 5.91 16.06 -8.32
CA ALA A 188 4.74 15.25 -8.68
C ALA A 188 4.98 14.38 -9.93
N ALA A 189 5.70 14.88 -10.94
CA ALA A 189 6.01 14.12 -12.16
C ALA A 189 6.94 12.92 -11.90
N LYS A 190 7.83 13.04 -10.91
CA LYS A 190 8.74 11.97 -10.45
C LYS A 190 8.10 11.02 -9.43
N ASN A 191 6.93 11.36 -8.89
CA ASN A 191 6.24 10.52 -7.93
C ASN A 191 5.69 9.27 -8.63
N ILE A 192 6.15 8.08 -8.24
CA ILE A 192 5.66 6.80 -8.78
C ILE A 192 4.71 6.10 -7.78
N GLU A 193 4.29 6.80 -6.75
CA GLU A 193 3.53 6.22 -5.64
C GLU A 193 2.06 6.02 -6.00
N ILE A 194 1.47 4.99 -5.39
CA ILE A 194 0.03 4.84 -5.26
C ILE A 194 -0.35 5.41 -3.89
N THR A 195 -1.25 6.39 -3.89
CA THR A 195 -1.70 7.05 -2.66
C THR A 195 -3.03 6.47 -2.21
N MET A 196 -3.00 5.62 -1.19
CA MET A 196 -4.18 5.08 -0.51
C MET A 196 -4.98 6.19 0.14
N ILE A 197 -6.30 6.18 -0.06
CA ILE A 197 -7.25 6.94 0.75
C ILE A 197 -7.55 6.10 2.00
N ARG A 198 -7.15 6.60 3.17
CA ARG A 198 -7.24 5.87 4.45
C ARG A 198 -8.59 6.02 5.11
N ASN A 199 -9.17 7.20 5.01
CA ASN A 199 -10.38 7.57 5.74
C ASN A 199 -11.25 8.45 4.87
N PHE A 200 -12.56 8.21 4.90
CA PHE A 200 -13.58 9.14 4.43
C PHE A 200 -14.35 9.72 5.63
N GLY A 201 -14.03 10.95 6.00
CA GLY A 201 -14.46 11.55 7.26
C GLY A 201 -13.90 10.77 8.44
N LYS A 202 -14.80 10.17 9.24
CA LYS A 202 -14.46 9.28 10.37
C LYS A 202 -14.39 7.80 9.98
N ASN A 203 -14.79 7.44 8.76
CA ASN A 203 -14.89 6.06 8.32
C ASN A 203 -13.54 5.60 7.77
N TYR A 204 -12.92 4.62 8.43
CA TYR A 204 -11.68 4.00 7.94
C TYR A 204 -11.97 3.07 6.76
N VAL A 205 -11.20 3.22 5.68
CA VAL A 205 -11.41 2.51 4.40
C VAL A 205 -10.08 2.02 3.81
N GLY A 206 -9.00 2.08 4.59
CA GLY A 206 -7.68 1.64 4.18
C GLY A 206 -7.46 0.13 4.35
N LEU A 207 -6.22 -0.28 4.12
CA LEU A 207 -5.77 -1.67 4.21
C LEU A 207 -5.82 -2.24 5.64
N GLY A 208 -6.30 -3.48 5.77
CA GLY A 208 -6.27 -4.26 7.00
C GLY A 208 -5.17 -5.31 7.02
N ILE A 209 -5.14 -6.13 8.08
CA ILE A 209 -4.15 -7.22 8.20
C ILE A 209 -4.30 -8.29 7.11
N GLN A 210 -5.53 -8.58 6.69
CA GLN A 210 -5.83 -9.52 5.61
C GLN A 210 -5.32 -9.06 4.23
N ASP A 211 -5.01 -7.76 4.08
CA ASP A 211 -4.48 -7.22 2.85
C ASP A 211 -2.94 -7.27 2.78
N VAL A 212 -2.28 -7.70 3.87
CA VAL A 212 -0.81 -7.88 3.93
C VAL A 212 -0.46 -9.28 3.52
N LYS A 213 0.35 -9.42 2.45
CA LYS A 213 0.87 -10.71 1.99
C LYS A 213 2.06 -11.15 2.85
N GLU A 214 2.99 -10.24 3.06
CA GLU A 214 4.26 -10.52 3.72
C GLU A 214 4.89 -9.25 4.30
N ILE A 215 5.72 -9.44 5.34
CA ILE A 215 6.54 -8.40 5.95
C ILE A 215 7.99 -8.86 5.91
N HIS A 216 8.84 -8.07 5.26
CA HIS A 216 10.29 -8.26 5.23
C HIS A 216 10.93 -7.29 6.21
N LEU A 217 11.54 -7.81 7.27
CA LEU A 217 12.34 -7.01 8.20
C LEU A 217 13.77 -6.91 7.69
N LEU A 218 14.23 -5.67 7.50
CA LEU A 218 15.52 -5.35 6.88
C LEU A 218 16.36 -4.48 7.81
N THR A 219 17.65 -4.78 7.89
CA THR A 219 18.64 -3.86 8.46
C THR A 219 19.29 -3.06 7.34
N VAL A 220 19.12 -1.73 7.40
CA VAL A 220 19.55 -0.78 6.38
C VAL A 220 20.67 0.13 6.91
N PRO A 221 21.63 0.56 6.07
CA PRO A 221 22.82 1.28 6.51
C PRO A 221 22.59 2.76 6.91
N GLY A 222 21.45 3.37 6.57
CA GLY A 222 21.14 4.78 6.86
C GLY A 222 21.85 5.78 5.93
N GLN A 223 21.51 7.07 6.04
CA GLN A 223 21.95 8.13 5.10
C GLN A 223 23.46 8.38 5.07
N LEU A 224 24.19 8.31 6.20
CA LEU A 224 25.64 8.53 6.18
C LEU A 224 26.37 7.42 5.45
N LEU A 225 25.95 6.17 5.69
CA LEU A 225 26.65 5.01 5.15
C LEU A 225 26.12 4.58 3.79
N CYS A 226 24.95 5.05 3.33
CA CYS A 226 24.43 4.71 2.00
C CYS A 226 25.30 5.22 0.84
N ASN A 227 26.17 6.20 1.08
CA ASN A 227 27.14 6.68 0.11
C ASN A 227 28.36 5.73 -0.04
N TRP A 228 28.67 4.96 1.01
CA TRP A 228 29.79 4.00 1.04
C TRP A 228 29.35 2.53 1.01
N THR A 229 28.05 2.28 1.22
CA THR A 229 27.42 0.97 1.16
C THR A 229 26.30 1.06 0.15
N SER A 230 26.32 0.20 -0.86
CA SER A 230 25.23 0.22 -1.83
C SER A 230 23.93 -0.15 -1.13
N ILE A 231 22.88 0.67 -1.28
CA ILE A 231 21.49 0.33 -0.90
C ILE A 231 21.08 -1.05 -1.49
N LYS A 232 21.81 -1.51 -2.52
CA LYS A 232 21.74 -2.83 -3.16
C LYS A 232 22.07 -4.03 -2.25
N THR A 233 22.29 -3.88 -0.94
CA THR A 233 22.40 -5.06 -0.07
C THR A 233 21.87 -4.75 1.34
N PRO A 234 20.65 -5.17 1.72
CA PRO A 234 20.25 -5.14 3.11
C PRO A 234 21.19 -6.06 3.90
N LEU A 235 21.56 -5.61 5.09
CA LEU A 235 22.56 -6.28 5.94
C LEU A 235 22.01 -7.60 6.53
N HIS A 236 20.69 -7.71 6.65
CA HIS A 236 19.96 -8.87 7.14
C HIS A 236 18.50 -8.81 6.66
N GLU A 237 17.92 -9.97 6.35
CA GLU A 237 16.52 -10.12 5.93
C GLU A 237 15.86 -11.28 6.67
N ILE A 238 14.68 -11.03 7.23
CA ILE A 238 13.72 -12.09 7.60
C ILE A 238 12.37 -11.72 7.03
N SER A 239 11.71 -12.72 6.45
CA SER A 239 10.41 -12.59 5.79
C SER A 239 9.36 -13.38 6.55
N PHE A 240 8.21 -12.75 6.79
CA PHE A 240 7.05 -13.36 7.42
C PHE A 240 5.86 -13.32 6.48
N GLU A 241 5.52 -14.47 5.91
CA GLU A 241 4.31 -14.67 5.10
C GLU A 241 3.06 -14.71 6.00
N ASN A 242 2.01 -14.01 5.58
CA ASN A 242 0.75 -13.95 6.31
C ASN A 242 -0.21 -15.05 5.82
N PRO A 243 -0.51 -16.08 6.62
CA PRO A 243 -1.46 -17.13 6.24
C PRO A 243 -2.90 -16.62 6.11
N GLY A 244 -3.22 -15.45 6.69
CA GLY A 244 -4.53 -14.81 6.58
C GLY A 244 -4.65 -13.84 5.41
N TYR A 245 -3.67 -13.78 4.52
CA TYR A 245 -3.72 -12.92 3.33
C TYR A 245 -4.84 -13.37 2.38
N LYS A 246 -5.65 -12.41 1.93
CA LYS A 246 -6.67 -12.60 0.88
C LYS A 246 -6.52 -11.52 -0.18
N LEU A 247 -6.38 -11.92 -1.44
CA LEU A 247 -6.37 -10.98 -2.57
C LEU A 247 -7.73 -10.27 -2.65
N ARG A 248 -7.70 -8.95 -2.85
CA ARG A 248 -8.93 -8.17 -3.03
C ARG A 248 -9.56 -8.46 -4.38
N VAL A 249 -10.88 -8.49 -4.40
CA VAL A 249 -11.69 -8.61 -5.61
C VAL A 249 -11.60 -7.32 -6.42
N CYS A 250 -11.82 -6.18 -5.74
CA CYS A 250 -11.93 -4.88 -6.39
C CYS A 250 -11.26 -3.77 -5.57
N SER A 251 -10.69 -2.82 -6.29
CA SER A 251 -10.20 -1.53 -5.80
C SER A 251 -10.74 -0.40 -6.68
N VAL A 252 -10.99 0.77 -6.10
CA VAL A 252 -11.51 1.95 -6.81
C VAL A 252 -10.39 2.96 -7.00
N LYS A 253 -10.09 3.30 -8.27
CA LYS A 253 -9.18 4.39 -8.61
C LYS A 253 -9.96 5.68 -8.76
N VAL A 254 -9.65 6.67 -7.92
CA VAL A 254 -10.25 8.00 -7.98
C VAL A 254 -9.47 8.85 -8.98
N GLY A 255 -10.15 9.37 -10.00
CA GLY A 255 -9.55 10.18 -11.07
C GLY A 255 -9.80 11.68 -10.94
N PHE A 256 -10.73 12.10 -10.07
CA PHE A 256 -11.02 13.52 -9.82
C PHE A 256 -11.02 13.81 -8.31
N ALA A 257 -10.04 14.59 -7.85
CA ALA A 257 -9.68 14.71 -6.44
C ALA A 257 -10.01 16.08 -5.79
N GLU A 258 -10.95 16.84 -6.35
CA GLU A 258 -11.35 18.14 -5.77
C GLU A 258 -12.30 17.95 -4.58
N HIS A 259 -11.96 18.58 -3.45
CA HIS A 259 -12.70 18.34 -2.21
C HIS A 259 -13.93 19.25 -2.01
N ASP A 260 -13.95 20.49 -2.52
CA ASP A 260 -14.96 21.46 -2.07
C ASP A 260 -15.68 22.27 -3.15
N ALA A 261 -15.33 22.13 -4.43
CA ALA A 261 -16.09 22.72 -5.54
C ALA A 261 -16.07 21.79 -6.74
N TYR A 262 -17.19 21.16 -7.09
CA TYR A 262 -17.27 20.44 -8.36
C TYR A 262 -17.27 21.46 -9.50
N LEU A 263 -16.14 21.56 -10.21
CA LEU A 263 -15.99 22.42 -11.39
C LEU A 263 -16.30 21.60 -12.64
N LYS A 264 -17.50 21.78 -13.20
CA LYS A 264 -17.98 20.99 -14.34
C LYS A 264 -17.02 21.07 -15.53
N GLU A 265 -16.51 22.26 -15.83
CA GLU A 265 -15.61 22.51 -16.94
C GLU A 265 -14.27 21.77 -16.75
N GLU A 266 -13.74 21.76 -15.52
CA GLU A 266 -12.53 20.99 -15.21
C GLU A 266 -12.81 19.49 -15.25
N PHE A 267 -13.97 19.04 -14.76
CA PHE A 267 -14.34 17.64 -14.80
C PHE A 267 -14.39 17.10 -16.23
N GLU A 268 -15.00 17.83 -17.17
CA GLU A 268 -15.02 17.46 -18.59
C GLU A 268 -13.61 17.43 -19.19
N LEU A 269 -12.77 18.41 -18.85
CA LEU A 269 -11.39 18.47 -19.30
C LEU A 269 -10.56 17.29 -18.77
N VAL A 270 -10.75 16.92 -17.50
CA VAL A 270 -10.12 15.75 -16.88
C VAL A 270 -10.56 14.47 -17.58
N ASN A 271 -11.86 14.30 -17.84
CA ASN A 271 -12.36 13.14 -18.58
C ASN A 271 -11.79 13.08 -19.99
N GLN A 272 -11.72 14.22 -20.69
CA GLN A 272 -11.14 14.30 -22.03
C GLN A 272 -9.67 13.86 -22.02
N ARG A 273 -8.85 14.40 -21.11
CA ARG A 273 -7.43 13.99 -20.99
C ARG A 273 -7.28 12.52 -20.61
N ASN A 274 -8.14 11.99 -19.73
CA ASN A 274 -8.11 10.57 -19.39
C ASN A 274 -8.40 9.69 -20.62
N ARG A 275 -9.32 10.08 -21.50
CA ARG A 275 -9.58 9.41 -22.78
C ARG A 275 -8.42 9.54 -23.75
N ASP A 276 -7.89 10.75 -23.92
CA ASP A 276 -6.77 11.04 -24.83
C ASP A 276 -5.50 10.26 -24.43
N MET A 277 -5.30 10.04 -23.14
CA MET A 277 -4.19 9.25 -22.59
C MET A 277 -4.48 7.74 -22.52
N GLY A 278 -5.67 7.28 -22.94
CA GLY A 278 -6.06 5.87 -22.90
C GLY A 278 -6.22 5.30 -21.49
N LEU A 279 -6.45 6.14 -20.48
CA LEU A 279 -6.62 5.73 -19.08
C LEU A 279 -8.04 5.25 -18.77
N ILE A 280 -9.02 5.68 -19.58
CA ILE A 280 -10.42 5.26 -19.55
C ILE A 280 -10.92 5.05 -21.00
N PRO A 281 -11.97 4.24 -21.22
CA PRO A 281 -12.50 4.02 -22.57
C PRO A 281 -13.18 5.29 -23.14
N PRO A 282 -13.40 5.36 -24.46
CA PRO A 282 -13.96 6.55 -25.13
C PRO A 282 -15.33 6.99 -24.60
N ASP A 283 -16.14 6.04 -24.15
CA ASP A 283 -17.46 6.23 -23.57
C ASP A 283 -17.44 6.32 -22.04
N GLY A 284 -16.25 6.38 -21.41
CA GLY A 284 -16.09 6.43 -19.97
C GLY A 284 -15.93 7.83 -19.37
N ARG A 285 -16.21 7.92 -18.08
CA ARG A 285 -15.85 9.02 -17.18
C ARG A 285 -15.17 8.51 -15.91
N VAL A 286 -14.33 9.33 -15.31
CA VAL A 286 -13.62 8.98 -14.06
C VAL A 286 -14.55 8.98 -12.84
N ILE A 287 -14.12 8.27 -11.80
CA ILE A 287 -14.73 8.31 -10.47
C ILE A 287 -14.22 9.51 -9.69
N THR A 288 -15.15 10.29 -9.11
CA THR A 288 -14.83 11.43 -8.26
C THR A 288 -14.54 11.02 -6.80
N MET A 289 -13.80 11.85 -6.07
CA MET A 289 -13.56 11.67 -4.63
C MET A 289 -14.88 11.64 -3.83
N HIS A 290 -15.90 12.38 -4.29
CA HIS A 290 -17.22 12.40 -3.68
C HIS A 290 -17.92 11.05 -3.85
N GLU A 291 -18.01 10.53 -5.08
CA GLU A 291 -18.60 9.21 -5.36
C GLU A 291 -17.88 8.10 -4.59
N ALA A 292 -16.54 8.12 -4.55
CA ALA A 292 -15.75 7.15 -3.79
C ALA A 292 -16.09 7.17 -2.28
N LYS A 293 -16.34 8.36 -1.71
CA LYS A 293 -16.80 8.49 -0.32
C LYS A 293 -18.16 7.82 -0.09
N TYR A 294 -19.09 7.90 -1.06
CA TYR A 294 -20.40 7.24 -0.94
C TYR A 294 -20.31 5.73 -1.16
N LEU A 295 -19.52 5.27 -2.14
CA LEU A 295 -19.22 3.85 -2.33
C LEU A 295 -18.64 3.25 -1.04
N ALA A 296 -17.71 3.95 -0.40
CA ALA A 296 -17.12 3.48 0.85
C ALA A 296 -18.12 3.40 1.99
N LYS A 297 -19.05 4.35 2.08
CA LYS A 297 -20.14 4.30 3.08
C LYS A 297 -21.13 3.16 2.83
N SER A 298 -21.31 2.76 1.58
CA SER A 298 -22.22 1.65 1.22
C SER A 298 -21.67 0.27 1.60
N GLY A 299 -20.36 0.14 1.84
CA GLY A 299 -19.72 -1.15 2.12
C GLY A 299 -19.65 -2.09 0.91
N ILE A 300 -19.83 -1.57 -0.30
CA ILE A 300 -19.90 -2.39 -1.53
C ILE A 300 -18.62 -3.20 -1.76
N LEU A 301 -17.43 -2.65 -1.47
CA LEU A 301 -16.18 -3.38 -1.69
C LEU A 301 -16.01 -4.52 -0.68
N GLU A 302 -16.45 -4.34 0.55
CA GLU A 302 -16.48 -5.39 1.58
C GLU A 302 -17.47 -6.49 1.20
N MET A 303 -18.66 -6.11 0.70
CA MET A 303 -19.64 -7.04 0.16
C MET A 303 -19.07 -7.85 -1.01
N LEU A 304 -18.43 -7.19 -1.99
CA LEU A 304 -17.78 -7.86 -3.12
C LEU A 304 -16.69 -8.84 -2.67
N ASN A 305 -15.84 -8.46 -1.73
CA ASN A 305 -14.82 -9.36 -1.16
C ASN A 305 -15.41 -10.56 -0.37
N GLY A 306 -16.66 -10.43 0.11
CA GLY A 306 -17.40 -11.50 0.77
C GLY A 306 -18.16 -12.41 -0.19
N MET A 307 -18.49 -11.91 -1.40
CA MET A 307 -19.24 -12.64 -2.42
C MET A 307 -18.34 -13.32 -3.46
N TYR A 308 -17.16 -12.77 -3.72
CA TYR A 308 -16.26 -13.25 -4.76
C TYR A 308 -14.87 -13.58 -4.21
N GLU A 309 -14.21 -14.49 -4.90
CA GLU A 309 -12.80 -14.85 -4.76
C GLU A 309 -12.11 -14.81 -6.11
N ASN A 310 -10.83 -14.50 -6.06
CA ASN A 310 -10.00 -14.25 -7.23
C ASN A 310 -8.56 -14.65 -6.88
N ASP A 311 -7.98 -15.48 -7.74
CA ASP A 311 -6.58 -15.93 -7.62
C ASP A 311 -5.68 -15.23 -8.66
N ASP A 312 -6.28 -14.38 -9.51
CA ASP A 312 -5.60 -13.63 -10.53
C ASP A 312 -5.14 -12.26 -10.05
N GLU A 313 -5.90 -11.20 -10.29
CA GLU A 313 -5.52 -9.83 -9.97
C GLU A 313 -6.67 -9.04 -9.38
N THR A 314 -6.38 -8.10 -8.47
CA THR A 314 -7.41 -7.17 -8.01
C THR A 314 -7.89 -6.32 -9.17
N TYR A 315 -9.19 -6.38 -9.47
CA TYR A 315 -9.78 -5.56 -10.51
C TYR A 315 -9.78 -4.08 -10.09
N VAL A 316 -9.30 -3.21 -10.97
CA VAL A 316 -9.28 -1.77 -10.73
C VAL A 316 -10.48 -1.12 -11.41
N PHE A 317 -11.49 -0.79 -10.62
CA PHE A 317 -12.64 -0.01 -11.07
C PHE A 317 -12.24 1.47 -11.18
N SER A 318 -11.87 1.90 -12.38
CA SER A 318 -11.32 3.24 -12.65
C SER A 318 -12.31 4.21 -13.29
N HIS A 319 -13.41 3.70 -13.84
CA HIS A 319 -14.35 4.48 -14.64
C HIS A 319 -15.76 3.89 -14.58
N VAL A 320 -16.72 4.70 -15.03
CA VAL A 320 -18.08 4.28 -15.36
C VAL A 320 -18.44 4.83 -16.75
N PRO A 321 -19.46 4.28 -17.41
CA PRO A 321 -20.05 4.88 -18.60
C PRO A 321 -20.40 6.35 -18.39
N SER A 322 -20.17 7.16 -19.42
CA SER A 322 -20.37 8.61 -19.41
C SER A 322 -21.84 9.03 -19.34
N ASP A 323 -22.76 8.14 -19.67
CA ASP A 323 -24.20 8.31 -19.51
C ASP A 323 -24.67 8.14 -18.06
N ILE A 324 -23.91 7.47 -17.18
CA ILE A 324 -24.18 7.42 -15.75
C ILE A 324 -23.89 8.80 -15.14
N PRO A 325 -24.89 9.55 -14.63
CA PRO A 325 -24.65 10.90 -14.10
C PRO A 325 -23.72 10.91 -12.88
N VAL A 326 -23.00 12.01 -12.68
CA VAL A 326 -22.18 12.20 -11.48
C VAL A 326 -23.07 12.14 -10.24
N ASN A 327 -22.65 11.38 -9.23
CA ASN A 327 -23.38 11.12 -7.98
C ASN A 327 -24.63 10.22 -8.10
N ASP A 328 -24.88 9.59 -9.25
CA ASP A 328 -25.88 8.52 -9.35
C ASP A 328 -25.34 7.22 -8.73
N MET A 329 -25.39 7.16 -7.39
CA MET A 329 -24.74 6.09 -6.63
C MET A 329 -25.35 4.71 -6.85
N ASP A 330 -26.62 4.64 -7.23
CA ASP A 330 -27.29 3.36 -7.50
C ASP A 330 -26.87 2.84 -8.87
N ALA A 331 -26.86 3.69 -9.90
CA ALA A 331 -26.35 3.31 -11.22
C ALA A 331 -24.86 2.91 -11.18
N ILE A 332 -24.02 3.63 -10.43
CA ILE A 332 -22.60 3.28 -10.25
C ILE A 332 -22.46 1.92 -9.55
N ARG A 333 -23.26 1.65 -8.51
CA ARG A 333 -23.26 0.38 -7.78
C ARG A 333 -23.65 -0.77 -8.69
N ASP A 334 -24.74 -0.62 -9.44
CA ASP A 334 -25.23 -1.63 -10.36
C ASP A 334 -24.23 -1.90 -11.47
N HIS A 335 -23.60 -0.86 -12.01
CA HIS A 335 -22.54 -1.01 -13.00
C HIS A 335 -21.34 -1.76 -12.42
N MET A 336 -20.88 -1.41 -11.21
CA MET A 336 -19.78 -2.12 -10.55
C MET A 336 -20.10 -3.60 -10.34
N MET A 337 -21.30 -3.93 -9.86
CA MET A 337 -21.72 -5.32 -9.66
C MET A 337 -21.73 -6.11 -10.98
N LYS A 338 -22.35 -5.55 -12.04
CA LYS A 338 -22.40 -6.17 -13.37
C LYS A 338 -21.00 -6.38 -13.95
N THR A 339 -20.12 -5.40 -13.80
CA THR A 339 -18.74 -5.49 -14.26
C THR A 339 -18.03 -6.63 -13.56
N ILE A 340 -18.07 -6.71 -12.22
CA ILE A 340 -17.45 -7.81 -11.47
C ILE A 340 -18.05 -9.17 -11.81
N ASP A 341 -19.38 -9.27 -11.94
CA ASP A 341 -20.08 -10.49 -12.35
C ASP A 341 -19.68 -10.99 -13.74
N SER A 342 -19.28 -10.09 -14.64
CA SER A 342 -18.89 -10.41 -16.00
C SER A 342 -17.42 -10.87 -16.15
N LEU A 343 -16.59 -10.69 -15.12
CA LEU A 343 -15.17 -11.02 -15.18
C LEU A 343 -14.96 -12.55 -15.15
N PRO A 344 -14.28 -13.13 -16.16
CA PRO A 344 -14.17 -14.59 -16.29
C PRO A 344 -13.28 -15.25 -15.22
N TYR A 345 -12.44 -14.48 -14.54
CA TYR A 345 -11.54 -14.95 -13.48
C TYR A 345 -12.12 -14.77 -12.06
N MET A 346 -13.33 -14.23 -11.94
CA MET A 346 -14.02 -14.08 -10.65
C MET A 346 -14.83 -15.35 -10.33
N ARG A 347 -14.64 -15.91 -9.13
CA ARG A 347 -15.42 -17.04 -8.63
C ARG A 347 -16.37 -16.57 -7.54
N LYS A 348 -17.66 -16.92 -7.65
CA LYS A 348 -18.62 -16.69 -6.55
C LYS A 348 -18.34 -17.65 -5.41
N ILE A 349 -18.27 -17.11 -4.19
CA ILE A 349 -18.26 -17.92 -2.97
C ILE A 349 -19.67 -18.51 -2.83
N GLY A 350 -19.82 -19.80 -3.11
CA GLY A 350 -21.06 -20.52 -2.87
C GLY A 350 -21.40 -20.61 -1.37
N PRO A 351 -22.63 -20.98 -1.00
CA PRO A 351 -22.94 -21.30 0.39
C PRO A 351 -22.00 -22.43 0.85
N LYS A 352 -21.27 -22.21 1.95
CA LYS A 352 -20.54 -23.29 2.62
C LYS A 352 -21.58 -24.28 3.13
N ILE A 353 -21.81 -25.35 2.39
CA ILE A 353 -22.46 -26.53 2.94
C ILE A 353 -21.40 -27.14 3.85
N GLU A 354 -21.47 -26.84 5.15
CA GLU A 354 -20.81 -27.69 6.14
C GLU A 354 -21.45 -29.07 5.98
N GLU A 355 -20.71 -30.02 5.38
CA GLU A 355 -21.06 -31.43 5.48
C GLU A 355 -21.06 -31.75 6.98
N ILE A 356 -22.26 -31.82 7.56
CA ILE A 356 -22.48 -32.50 8.83
C ILE A 356 -22.22 -33.97 8.51
N THR A 357 -20.96 -34.39 8.65
CA THR A 357 -20.64 -35.80 8.76
C THR A 357 -21.25 -36.28 10.07
N ASP A 358 -22.31 -37.09 9.99
CA ASP A 358 -22.91 -37.86 11.10
C ASP A 358 -21.95 -38.95 11.63
N GLU A 359 -20.64 -38.71 11.64
CA GLU A 359 -19.72 -39.61 12.33
C GLU A 359 -19.77 -39.29 13.81
N GLU A 360 -20.54 -40.12 14.53
CA GLU A 360 -20.48 -40.20 15.98
C GLU A 360 -19.01 -40.23 16.45
N PRO A 361 -18.63 -39.42 17.45
CA PRO A 361 -17.30 -39.50 18.00
C PRO A 361 -17.12 -40.89 18.61
N LYS A 362 -16.22 -41.69 18.02
CA LYS A 362 -15.72 -42.90 18.68
C LYS A 362 -15.06 -42.47 19.98
N ASN A 363 -15.80 -42.62 21.08
CA ASN A 363 -15.30 -42.56 22.44
C ASN A 363 -14.30 -43.71 22.63
N GLU A 364 -13.06 -43.53 22.22
CA GLU A 364 -11.94 -44.27 22.78
C GLU A 364 -11.57 -43.59 24.10
N GLY A 365 -12.35 -43.91 25.14
CA GLY A 365 -11.96 -43.65 26.51
C GLY A 365 -10.68 -44.44 26.86
N PRO A 366 -9.89 -43.97 27.83
CA PRO A 366 -8.64 -44.63 28.19
C PRO A 366 -8.91 -46.02 28.76
N GLU A 367 -8.38 -47.07 28.11
CA GLU A 367 -8.27 -48.38 28.72
C GLU A 367 -7.24 -48.32 29.86
N LEU A 368 -7.74 -48.45 31.09
CA LEU A 368 -6.93 -48.74 32.26
C LEU A 368 -6.51 -50.21 32.22
N ARG A 369 -5.20 -50.47 32.04
CA ARG A 369 -4.51 -51.63 32.61
C ARG A 369 -3.12 -51.24 33.11
#